data_AF-A0A1Z9AR38-F1
#
_entry.id   AF-A0A1Z9AR38-F1
#
_cell.length_a   1.000
_cell.length_b   1.000
_cell.length_c   1.000
_cell.angle_alpha   90.00
_cell.angle_beta   90.00
_cell.angle_gamma   90.00
#
_symmetry.space_group_name_H-M   'P 1'
#
loop_
_entity.id
_entity.type
_entity.pdbx_description
1 polymer ?
#
loop_
_entity_poly.entity_id
_entity_poly.type
_entity_poly.pdbx_seq_one_letter_code
_entity_poly.pdbx_strand_id
1 'polypeptide(L)'
;MKNTSLKLMYRDEDNNKTYLDIVLAGLITDEQIKSVQSVMDDECKIIAKQVGLPTPSETLSEAYSFPTEADHVWTTVFAFEDTTPRATDLHTLAPVTSPSMTVEEFVNNMLDIECWDETTEVERLGLFDTMCGEFA
;
A
#
# COMPACT_ATOMS: atom_id res chain seq x y z
N MET A 1 -6.83 -19.13 -15.08
CA MET A 1 -7.18 -17.71 -15.28
C MET A 1 -6.03 -16.89 -14.74
N LYS A 2 -5.63 -15.78 -15.38
CA LYS A 2 -4.56 -14.91 -14.85
C LYS A 2 -5.15 -13.91 -13.86
N ASN A 3 -4.41 -13.62 -12.80
CA ASN A 3 -4.69 -12.68 -11.73
C ASN A 3 -3.66 -11.55 -11.74
N THR A 4 -3.78 -10.57 -10.84
CA THR A 4 -2.80 -9.48 -10.69
C THR A 4 -2.11 -9.59 -9.34
N SER A 5 -0.78 -9.64 -9.35
CA SER A 5 0.07 -9.67 -8.15
C SER A 5 0.55 -8.26 -7.84
N LEU A 6 0.37 -7.83 -6.59
CA LEU A 6 0.97 -6.62 -6.06
C LEU A 6 1.86 -7.01 -4.89
N LYS A 7 3.03 -6.39 -4.82
CA LYS A 7 3.91 -6.48 -3.66
C LYS A 7 3.84 -5.14 -2.93
N LEU A 8 3.35 -5.16 -1.71
CA LEU A 8 3.26 -4.01 -0.84
C LEU A 8 4.48 -3.99 0.06
N MET A 9 5.11 -2.83 0.18
CA MET A 9 6.26 -2.62 1.05
C MET A 9 5.93 -1.50 2.04
N TYR A 10 6.22 -1.76 3.30
CA TYR A 10 6.42 -0.71 4.29
C TYR A 10 7.91 -0.54 4.55
N ARG A 11 8.35 0.72 4.71
CA ARG A 11 9.71 1.12 5.05
C ARG A 11 9.62 2.33 5.97
N ASP A 12 10.11 2.23 7.21
CA ASP A 12 10.20 3.36 8.14
C ASP A 12 11.43 4.25 7.85
N GLU A 13 11.59 5.34 8.60
CA GLU A 13 12.72 6.27 8.45
C GLU A 13 14.08 5.64 8.85
N ASP A 14 14.06 4.62 9.72
CA ASP A 14 15.23 3.83 10.12
C ASP A 14 15.56 2.69 9.14
N ASN A 15 14.82 2.61 8.02
CA ASN A 15 14.99 1.67 6.93
C ASN A 15 14.66 0.18 7.27
N ASN A 16 13.93 -0.07 8.36
CA ASN A 16 13.28 -1.35 8.63
C ASN A 16 12.16 -1.57 7.62
N LYS A 17 12.00 -2.82 7.17
CA LYS A 17 11.05 -3.16 6.09
C LYS A 17 10.24 -4.39 6.42
N THR A 18 9.00 -4.36 5.97
CA THR A 18 8.16 -5.55 5.84
C THR A 18 7.43 -5.53 4.51
N TYR A 19 7.08 -6.71 4.02
CA TYR A 19 6.49 -6.92 2.72
C TYR A 19 5.24 -7.79 2.82
N LEU A 20 4.24 -7.48 2.01
CA LEU A 20 3.06 -8.31 1.81
C LEU A 20 2.83 -8.53 0.31
N ASP A 21 2.76 -9.79 -0.10
CA ASP A 21 2.35 -10.16 -1.45
C ASP A 21 0.83 -10.40 -1.47
N ILE A 22 0.13 -9.67 -2.33
CA ILE A 22 -1.32 -9.81 -2.53
C ILE A 22 -1.63 -10.15 -3.99
N VAL A 23 -2.55 -11.10 -4.19
CA VAL A 23 -3.03 -11.50 -5.51
C VAL A 23 -4.50 -11.18 -5.59
N LEU A 24 -4.84 -10.24 -6.48
CA LEU A 24 -6.20 -9.77 -6.76
C LEU A 24 -6.81 -10.54 -7.92
N ALA A 25 -8.11 -10.81 -7.85
CA ALA A 25 -8.83 -11.44 -8.94
C ALA A 25 -8.95 -10.48 -10.14
N GLY A 26 -8.58 -10.96 -11.34
CA GLY A 26 -8.66 -10.18 -12.58
C GLY A 26 -7.30 -9.68 -13.08
N LEU A 27 -7.33 -9.05 -14.25
CA LEU A 27 -6.16 -8.53 -14.94
C LEU A 27 -6.18 -7.02 -14.94
N ILE A 28 -5.17 -6.40 -14.35
CA ILE A 28 -4.93 -4.97 -14.53
C ILE A 28 -4.44 -4.68 -15.95
N THR A 29 -4.88 -3.57 -16.54
CA THR A 29 -4.42 -3.09 -17.86
C THR A 29 -3.40 -1.97 -17.72
N ASP A 30 -2.67 -1.66 -18.81
CA ASP A 30 -1.71 -0.55 -18.83
C ASP A 30 -2.41 0.80 -18.64
N GLU A 31 -3.64 0.96 -19.14
CA GLU A 31 -4.45 2.15 -18.90
C GLU A 31 -4.82 2.28 -17.42
N GLN A 32 -5.25 1.18 -16.79
CA GLN A 32 -5.55 1.18 -15.35
C GLN A 32 -4.30 1.50 -14.52
N ILE A 33 -3.13 0.93 -14.86
CA ILE A 33 -1.86 1.23 -14.20
C ILE A 33 -1.57 2.74 -14.21
N LYS A 34 -1.71 3.39 -15.37
CA LYS A 34 -1.47 4.84 -15.48
C LYS A 34 -2.47 5.64 -14.65
N SER A 35 -3.74 5.26 -14.68
CA SER A 35 -4.78 5.94 -13.91
C SER A 35 -4.54 5.81 -12.40
N VAL A 36 -4.23 4.60 -11.90
CA VAL A 36 -3.95 4.41 -10.47
C VAL A 36 -2.64 5.07 -10.05
N GLN A 37 -1.61 5.09 -10.90
CA GLN A 37 -0.35 5.77 -10.59
C GLN A 37 -0.54 7.28 -10.41
N SER A 38 -1.43 7.88 -11.21
CA SER A 38 -1.66 9.34 -11.20
C SER A 38 -2.26 9.88 -9.90
N VAL A 39 -2.79 9.00 -9.04
CA VAL A 39 -3.38 9.35 -7.73
C VAL A 39 -2.52 8.89 -6.55
N MET A 40 -1.42 8.15 -6.81
CA MET A 40 -0.47 7.77 -5.76
C MET A 40 0.32 8.98 -5.28
N ASP A 41 0.65 9.01 -3.99
CA ASP A 41 1.66 9.93 -3.49
C ASP A 41 3.04 9.50 -4.01
N ASP A 42 3.85 10.46 -4.46
CA ASP A 42 5.19 10.20 -5.03
C ASP A 42 5.17 9.10 -6.13
N GLU A 43 4.06 9.01 -6.87
CA GLU A 43 3.80 8.03 -7.94
C GLU A 43 3.93 6.54 -7.55
N CYS A 44 4.07 6.21 -6.27
CA CYS A 44 4.25 4.83 -5.80
C CYS A 44 3.70 4.54 -4.40
N LYS A 45 3.28 5.55 -3.64
CA LYS A 45 2.80 5.40 -2.26
C LYS A 45 1.29 5.56 -2.17
N ILE A 46 0.72 4.78 -1.26
CA ILE A 46 -0.71 4.76 -0.94
C ILE A 46 -0.90 4.63 0.56
N ILE A 47 -2.08 4.99 1.06
CA ILE A 47 -2.57 4.49 2.34
C ILE A 47 -3.37 3.21 2.05
N ALA A 48 -2.74 2.05 2.26
CA ALA A 48 -3.27 0.75 1.84
C ALA A 48 -4.70 0.50 2.33
N LYS A 49 -5.00 0.87 3.58
CA LYS A 49 -6.32 0.70 4.18
C LYS A 49 -7.43 1.45 3.45
N GLN A 50 -7.15 2.65 2.94
CA GLN A 50 -8.15 3.50 2.26
C GLN A 50 -8.57 2.93 0.90
N VAL A 51 -7.71 2.11 0.28
CA VAL A 51 -8.02 1.40 -0.96
C VAL A 51 -8.40 -0.06 -0.75
N GLY A 52 -8.58 -0.44 0.53
CA GLY A 52 -9.01 -1.75 1.02
C GLY A 52 -7.95 -2.85 0.96
N LEU A 53 -6.68 -2.48 0.79
CA LEU A 53 -5.55 -3.40 0.87
C LEU A 53 -5.08 -3.59 2.33
N PRO A 54 -4.40 -4.71 2.65
CA PRO A 54 -3.78 -4.89 3.97
C PRO A 54 -2.62 -3.92 4.16
N THR A 55 -2.41 -3.47 5.40
CA THR A 55 -1.37 -2.49 5.75
C THR A 55 -0.11 -3.22 6.21
N PRO A 56 1.01 -3.21 5.47
CA PRO A 56 2.17 -4.03 5.84
C PRO A 56 2.77 -3.67 7.20
N SER A 57 2.73 -2.40 7.62
CA SER A 57 3.27 -1.96 8.92
C SER A 57 2.63 -2.66 10.13
N GLU A 58 1.40 -3.17 9.99
CA GLU A 58 0.74 -3.97 11.05
C GLU A 58 1.48 -5.28 11.35
N THR A 59 2.32 -5.75 10.44
CA THR A 59 3.20 -6.93 10.65
C THR A 59 4.56 -6.56 11.23
N LEU A 60 4.92 -5.28 11.29
CA LEU A 60 6.23 -4.84 11.75
C LEU A 60 6.44 -5.14 13.23
N SER A 61 5.37 -5.06 14.05
CA SER A 61 5.41 -5.38 15.48
C SER A 61 5.80 -6.84 15.78
N GLU A 62 5.76 -7.73 14.79
CA GLU A 62 6.21 -9.11 14.95
C GLU A 62 7.74 -9.23 15.02
N ALA A 63 8.46 -8.25 14.45
CA ALA A 63 9.92 -8.29 14.29
C ALA A 63 10.65 -7.07 14.90
N TYR A 64 9.94 -5.95 15.06
CA TYR A 64 10.51 -4.67 15.52
C TYR A 64 9.58 -4.00 16.53
N SER A 65 10.09 -2.98 17.22
CA SER A 65 9.25 -2.05 17.97
C SER A 65 8.40 -1.26 16.99
N PHE A 66 7.09 -1.33 17.14
CA PHE A 66 6.12 -0.57 16.35
C PHE A 66 4.91 -0.28 17.23
N PRO A 67 4.39 0.96 17.25
CA PRO A 67 4.89 2.14 16.54
C PRO A 67 6.05 2.89 17.26
N THR A 68 6.79 3.69 16.50
CA THR A 68 7.92 4.57 16.90
C THR A 68 7.84 5.94 16.20
N GLU A 69 8.76 6.87 16.50
CA GLU A 69 8.79 8.20 15.85
C GLU A 69 9.21 8.13 14.37
N ALA A 70 9.88 7.05 13.97
CA ALA A 70 10.30 6.81 12.59
C ALA A 70 9.17 6.24 11.72
N ASP A 71 8.02 5.89 12.31
CA ASP A 71 6.94 5.20 11.61
C ASP A 71 5.95 6.17 10.96
N HIS A 72 5.40 5.75 9.81
CA HIS A 72 4.43 6.53 9.05
C HIS A 72 3.32 5.66 8.45
N VAL A 73 2.32 6.28 7.84
CA VAL A 73 1.15 5.59 7.27
C VAL A 73 1.38 5.00 5.87
N TRP A 74 2.39 5.49 5.16
CA TRP A 74 2.58 5.21 3.74
C TRP A 74 3.01 3.77 3.46
N THR A 75 2.37 3.17 2.45
CA THR A 75 2.72 1.88 1.87
C THR A 75 3.17 2.09 0.42
N THR A 76 4.35 1.59 0.07
CA THR A 76 4.84 1.59 -1.31
C THR A 76 4.26 0.39 -2.07
N VAL A 77 3.66 0.63 -3.23
CA VAL A 77 3.35 -0.42 -4.21
C VAL A 77 4.63 -0.71 -4.98
N PHE A 78 5.36 -1.75 -4.56
CA PHE A 78 6.77 -1.95 -4.90
C PHE A 78 7.08 -1.96 -6.40
N ALA A 79 6.15 -2.42 -7.23
CA ALA A 79 6.33 -2.41 -8.69
C ALA A 79 6.40 -1.01 -9.31
N PHE A 80 5.98 0.03 -8.59
CA PHE A 80 5.97 1.43 -9.01
C PHE A 80 7.17 2.23 -8.45
N GLU A 81 7.98 1.66 -7.53
CA GLU A 81 9.03 2.42 -6.81
C GLU A 81 10.06 3.06 -7.75
N ASP A 82 10.46 2.37 -8.82
CA ASP A 82 11.49 2.86 -9.76
C ASP A 82 10.91 3.38 -11.09
N THR A 83 9.81 2.79 -11.57
CA THR A 83 9.25 3.04 -12.90
C THR A 83 7.77 2.68 -12.94
N THR A 84 7.01 3.25 -13.89
CA THR A 84 5.68 2.73 -14.25
C THR A 84 5.79 1.28 -14.78
N PRO A 85 5.18 0.27 -14.13
CA PRO A 85 5.23 -1.10 -14.58
C PRO A 85 4.36 -1.32 -15.83
N ARG A 86 4.57 -2.43 -16.55
CA ARG A 86 3.58 -2.90 -17.54
C ARG A 86 2.63 -3.89 -16.89
N ALA A 87 1.40 -3.95 -17.36
CA ALA A 87 0.37 -4.87 -16.91
C ALA A 87 0.85 -6.32 -16.90
N THR A 88 1.52 -6.74 -17.97
CA THR A 88 2.01 -8.11 -18.10
C THR A 88 3.02 -8.50 -17.02
N ASP A 89 3.72 -7.54 -16.44
CA ASP A 89 4.72 -7.77 -15.39
C ASP A 89 4.05 -8.03 -14.04
N LEU A 90 2.80 -7.58 -13.86
CA LEU A 90 1.97 -7.82 -12.66
C LEU A 90 1.05 -9.04 -12.80
N HIS A 91 0.91 -9.61 -14.01
CA HIS A 91 0.02 -10.75 -14.22
C HIS A 91 0.62 -12.04 -13.66
N THR A 92 -0.18 -12.80 -12.92
CA THR A 92 0.25 -14.05 -12.28
C THR A 92 -0.75 -15.19 -12.48
N LEU A 93 -0.30 -16.43 -12.30
CA LEU A 93 -1.15 -17.63 -12.20
C LEU A 93 -1.37 -18.07 -10.75
N ALA A 94 -0.79 -17.35 -9.78
CA ALA A 94 -0.98 -17.63 -8.36
C ALA A 94 -2.47 -17.51 -7.96
N PRO A 95 -2.92 -18.30 -6.97
CA PRO A 95 -4.27 -18.18 -6.44
C PRO A 95 -4.49 -16.80 -5.80
N VAL A 96 -5.74 -16.32 -5.86
CA VAL A 96 -6.16 -15.08 -5.21
C VAL A 96 -5.95 -15.21 -3.71
N THR A 97 -5.26 -14.24 -3.10
CA THR A 97 -5.02 -14.21 -1.65
C THR A 97 -6.03 -13.35 -0.91
N SER A 98 -6.66 -12.39 -1.61
CA SER A 98 -7.75 -11.56 -1.07
C SER A 98 -9.08 -11.92 -1.75
N PRO A 99 -9.92 -12.79 -1.15
CA PRO A 99 -11.14 -13.26 -1.79
C PRO A 99 -12.20 -12.16 -1.98
N SER A 100 -12.07 -11.03 -1.29
CA SER A 100 -13.01 -9.92 -1.32
C SER A 100 -12.56 -8.71 -2.13
N MET A 101 -11.39 -8.77 -2.80
CA MET A 101 -10.89 -7.65 -3.60
C MET A 101 -10.47 -8.10 -5.00
N THR A 102 -11.19 -7.58 -5.98
CA THR A 102 -10.89 -7.68 -7.41
C THR A 102 -10.00 -6.52 -7.87
N VAL A 103 -9.41 -6.65 -9.05
CA VAL A 103 -8.70 -5.55 -9.72
C VAL A 103 -9.64 -4.37 -9.99
N GLU A 104 -10.90 -4.63 -10.35
CA GLU A 104 -11.87 -3.57 -10.63
C GLU A 104 -12.20 -2.76 -9.37
N GLU A 105 -12.43 -3.43 -8.24
CA GLU A 105 -12.64 -2.75 -6.95
C GLU A 105 -11.40 -1.98 -6.51
N PHE A 106 -10.21 -2.56 -6.63
CA PHE A 106 -8.97 -1.85 -6.33
C PHE A 106 -8.81 -0.58 -7.17
N VAL A 107 -9.03 -0.66 -8.49
CA VAL A 107 -8.93 0.49 -9.39
C VAL A 107 -9.99 1.55 -9.04
N ASN A 108 -11.24 1.15 -8.79
CA ASN A 108 -12.29 2.09 -8.39
C ASN A 108 -11.94 2.79 -7.07
N ASN A 109 -11.53 2.03 -6.04
CA ASN A 109 -11.14 2.60 -4.76
C ASN A 109 -9.95 3.57 -4.89
N MET A 110 -8.96 3.26 -5.74
CA MET A 110 -7.84 4.17 -6.03
C MET A 110 -8.35 5.47 -6.68
N LEU A 111 -9.25 5.38 -7.65
CA LEU A 111 -9.77 6.54 -8.38
C LEU A 111 -10.77 7.38 -7.57
N ASP A 112 -11.34 6.82 -6.51
CA ASP A 112 -12.18 7.54 -5.55
C ASP A 112 -11.35 8.35 -4.53
N ILE A 113 -10.01 8.23 -4.52
CA ILE A 113 -9.13 9.04 -3.66
C ILE A 113 -9.03 10.46 -4.20
N GLU A 114 -9.68 11.41 -3.52
CA GLU A 114 -9.50 12.85 -3.76
C GLU A 114 -8.29 13.40 -2.98
N CYS A 115 -8.08 12.92 -1.76
CA CYS A 115 -6.92 13.20 -0.91
C CYS A 115 -6.67 12.02 0.05
N TRP A 116 -5.40 11.77 0.36
CA TRP A 116 -5.01 10.74 1.33
C TRP A 116 -5.26 11.26 2.75
N ASP A 117 -6.07 10.54 3.53
CA ASP A 117 -6.36 10.90 4.93
C ASP A 117 -5.29 10.31 5.87
N GLU A 118 -4.13 10.96 5.94
CA GLU A 118 -3.05 10.56 6.83
C GLU A 118 -3.49 10.62 8.30
N THR A 119 -4.29 11.62 8.69
CA THR A 119 -4.68 11.84 10.08
C THR A 119 -5.44 10.64 10.63
N THR A 120 -6.49 10.20 9.93
CA THR A 120 -7.27 9.03 10.35
C THR A 120 -6.42 7.76 10.39
N GLU A 121 -5.46 7.61 9.46
CA GLU A 121 -4.62 6.41 9.43
C GLU A 121 -3.55 6.42 10.54
N VAL A 122 -2.95 7.57 10.85
CA VAL A 122 -2.09 7.77 12.03
C VAL A 122 -2.89 7.38 13.29
N GLU A 123 -4.18 7.71 13.35
CA GLU A 123 -5.01 7.50 14.56
C GLU A 123 -5.26 6.01 14.73
N ARG A 124 -5.62 5.37 13.63
CA ARG A 124 -5.86 3.93 13.55
C ARG A 124 -4.63 3.12 13.91
N LEU A 125 -3.44 3.55 13.46
CA LEU A 125 -2.17 2.86 13.70
C LEU A 125 -1.54 3.21 15.05
N GLY A 126 -2.08 4.20 15.78
CA GLY A 126 -1.54 4.61 17.07
C GLY A 126 -0.21 5.36 16.97
N LEU A 127 0.06 6.04 15.85
CA LEU A 127 1.30 6.79 15.62
C LEU A 127 1.35 8.15 16.37
N PHE A 128 0.37 8.47 17.20
CA PHE A 128 0.26 9.77 17.88
C PHE A 128 1.20 9.96 19.08
N ASP A 129 1.54 8.87 19.77
CA ASP A 129 2.34 8.94 21.01
C ASP A 129 3.84 9.12 20.73
N THR A 130 4.22 9.13 19.46
CA THR A 130 5.60 9.27 18.97
C THR A 130 5.90 10.67 18.43
N MET A 131 4.90 11.55 18.38
CA MET A 131 5.08 12.98 18.03
C MET A 131 5.07 13.91 19.25
N CYS A 132 4.70 13.41 20.44
CA CYS A 132 4.54 14.21 21.67
C CYS A 132 5.82 14.32 22.52
N GLY A 133 7.00 14.35 21.89
CA GLY A 133 8.30 14.56 22.54
C GLY A 133 8.79 16.02 22.61
N GLU A 134 8.16 16.97 21.91
CA GLU A 134 8.69 18.35 21.78
C GLU A 134 7.75 19.48 22.21
N PHE A 135 6.94 19.29 23.25
CA PHE A 135 6.37 20.43 23.98
C PHE A 135 6.53 20.25 25.49
N ALA A 136 7.75 20.52 25.97
CA ALA A 136 8.04 20.82 27.37
C ALA A 136 7.95 22.32 27.64
#